data_AF-A0A954E011-F1
#
_entry.id   AF-A0A954E011-F1
#
_cell.length_a   1.000
_cell.length_b   1.000
_cell.length_c   1.000
_cell.angle_alpha   90.00
_cell.angle_beta   90.00
_cell.angle_gamma   90.00
#
_symmetry.space_group_name_H-M   'P 1'
#
loop_
_entity.id
_entity.type
_entity.pdbx_description
1 polymer ?
#
loop_
_entity_poly.entity_id
_entity_poly.type
_entity_poly.pdbx_seq_one_letter_code
_entity_poly.pdbx_strand_id
1 'polypeptide(L)'
;MEAEALIENLCRRHGAAPEAGAQLLPLVRWALQSSGETRERVLELVERTLRLRTERAQQEAADDAVLHAVARVLHGWTPSQGILDLGGSAA
;
A
#
# COMPACT_ATOMS: atom_id res chain seq x y z
N MET A 1 -3.94 30.20 0.34
CA MET A 1 -3.31 28.91 0.03
C MET A 1 -4.43 28.02 -0.49
N GLU A 2 -4.37 27.61 -1.75
CA GLU A 2 -5.42 26.78 -2.36
C GLU A 2 -5.33 25.35 -1.81
N ALA A 3 -6.47 24.73 -1.52
CA ALA A 3 -6.55 23.40 -0.94
C ALA A 3 -5.95 22.33 -1.87
N GLU A 4 -6.15 22.52 -3.16
CA GLU A 4 -5.69 21.70 -4.27
C GLU A 4 -4.16 21.69 -4.33
N ALA A 5 -3.55 22.87 -4.29
CA ALA A 5 -2.10 23.00 -4.28
C ALA A 5 -1.48 22.36 -3.02
N LEU A 6 -2.16 22.47 -1.88
CA LEU A 6 -1.69 21.87 -0.63
C LEU A 6 -1.74 20.34 -0.69
N ILE A 7 -2.86 19.75 -1.12
CA ILE A 7 -2.98 18.28 -1.21
C ILE A 7 -2.04 17.70 -2.27
N GLU A 8 -1.85 18.38 -3.41
CA GLU A 8 -0.87 17.99 -4.43
C GLU A 8 0.56 18.00 -3.88
N ASN A 9 0.91 19.02 -3.08
CA ASN A 9 2.22 19.08 -2.43
C ASN A 9 2.41 17.93 -1.43
N LEU A 10 1.40 17.65 -0.60
CA LEU A 10 1.45 16.53 0.35
C LEU A 10 1.57 15.18 -0.36
N CYS A 11 0.80 14.95 -1.42
CA CYS A 11 0.92 13.74 -2.23
C CYS A 11 2.34 13.58 -2.78
N ARG A 12 2.91 14.64 -3.36
CA ARG A 12 4.28 14.61 -3.90
C ARG A 12 5.33 14.33 -2.83
N ARG A 13 5.20 14.94 -1.66
CA ARG A 13 6.13 14.79 -0.53
C ARG A 13 6.17 13.35 -0.01
N HIS A 14 5.02 12.68 0.02
CA HIS A 14 4.88 11.32 0.56
C HIS A 14 4.83 10.24 -0.52
N GLY A 15 5.07 10.59 -1.78
CA GLY A 15 4.96 9.66 -2.91
C GLY A 15 3.57 9.03 -3.05
N ALA A 16 2.53 9.69 -2.55
CA ALA A 16 1.16 9.18 -2.62
C ALA A 16 0.56 9.46 -3.99
N ALA A 17 -0.28 8.52 -4.46
CA ALA A 17 -0.99 8.67 -5.72
C ALA A 17 -1.96 9.87 -5.69
N PRO A 18 -2.16 10.58 -6.81
CA PRO A 18 -3.09 11.73 -6.89
C PRO A 18 -4.51 11.40 -6.44
N GLU A 19 -4.98 10.18 -6.71
CA GLU A 19 -6.32 9.69 -6.35
C GLU A 19 -6.49 9.60 -4.83
N ALA A 20 -5.43 9.22 -4.11
CA ALA A 20 -5.44 9.19 -2.65
C ALA A 20 -5.58 10.59 -2.06
N GLY A 21 -4.97 11.60 -2.69
CA GLY A 21 -5.13 13.01 -2.33
C GLY A 21 -6.53 13.54 -2.65
N ALA A 22 -7.06 13.23 -3.83
CA ALA A 22 -8.38 13.67 -4.26
C ALA A 22 -9.50 13.26 -3.27
N GLN A 23 -9.39 12.08 -2.68
CA GLN A 23 -10.33 11.60 -1.65
C GLN A 23 -10.28 12.40 -0.34
N LEU A 24 -9.13 13.02 -0.03
CA LEU A 24 -8.91 13.80 1.19
C LEU A 24 -9.10 15.31 0.99
N LEU A 25 -9.26 15.76 -0.26
CA LEU A 25 -9.45 17.17 -0.60
C LEU A 25 -10.60 17.85 0.17
N PRO A 26 -11.77 17.22 0.41
CA PRO A 26 -12.82 17.84 1.24
C PRO A 26 -12.37 18.14 2.67
N LEU A 27 -11.54 17.28 3.27
CA LEU A 27 -11.00 17.49 4.61
C LEU A 27 -9.98 18.63 4.64
N VAL A 28 -9.14 18.73 3.61
CA VAL A 28 -8.19 19.85 3.48
C VAL A 28 -8.94 21.17 3.31
N ARG A 29 -9.97 21.22 2.44
CA ARG A 29 -10.82 22.41 2.27
C ARG A 29 -11.49 22.82 3.58
N TRP A 30 -11.97 21.85 4.36
CA TRP A 30 -12.57 22.11 5.67
C TRP A 30 -11.54 22.60 6.70
N ALA A 31 -10.35 22.00 6.75
CA ALA A 31 -9.26 22.40 7.65
C ALA A 31 -8.85 23.86 7.44
N LEU A 32 -8.75 24.29 6.18
CA LEU A 32 -8.37 25.67 5.85
C LEU A 32 -9.39 26.72 6.31
N GLN A 33 -10.66 26.34 6.47
CA GLN A 33 -11.73 27.18 7.00
C GLN A 33 -11.84 27.12 8.53
N SER A 34 -11.14 26.18 9.17
CA SER A 34 -11.19 25.94 10.60
C SER A 34 -10.18 26.81 11.38
N SER A 35 -10.33 26.85 12.71
CA SER A 35 -9.38 27.49 13.63
C SER A 35 -7.98 26.84 13.53
N GLY A 36 -6.94 27.55 13.97
CA GLY A 36 -5.55 27.10 13.83
C GLY A 36 -5.29 25.70 14.40
N GLU A 37 -5.73 25.44 15.63
CA GLU A 37 -5.56 24.14 16.29
C GLU A 37 -6.29 23.00 15.56
N THR A 38 -7.54 23.24 15.13
CA THR A 38 -8.30 22.24 14.37
C THR A 38 -7.67 22.00 13.00
N ARG A 39 -7.23 23.06 12.32
CA ARG A 39 -6.55 22.97 11.04
C ARG A 39 -5.30 22.11 11.13
N GLU A 40 -4.44 22.37 12.11
CA GLU A 40 -3.20 21.63 12.32
C GLU A 40 -3.47 20.15 12.54
N ARG A 41 -4.38 19.80 13.44
CA ARG A 41 -4.75 18.40 13.70
C ARG A 41 -5.28 17.69 12.47
N VAL A 42 -6.11 18.36 11.67
CA VAL A 42 -6.70 17.75 10.49
C VAL A 42 -5.67 17.55 9.40
N LEU A 43 -4.79 18.53 9.18
CA LEU A 43 -3.69 18.40 8.22
C LEU A 43 -2.71 17.30 8.65
N GLU A 44 -2.42 17.16 9.93
CA GLU A 44 -1.61 16.05 10.46
C GLU A 44 -2.27 14.68 10.18
N LEU A 45 -3.59 14.56 10.39
CA LEU A 45 -4.35 13.34 10.09
C LEU A 45 -4.36 13.02 8.59
N VAL A 46 -4.52 14.03 7.74
CA VAL A 46 -4.43 13.89 6.27
C VAL A 46 -3.04 13.37 5.89
N GLU A 47 -1.98 13.99 6.39
CA GLU A 47 -0.60 13.60 6.10
C GLU A 47 -0.29 12.16 6.56
N ARG A 48 -0.71 11.80 7.78
CA ARG A 48 -0.58 10.43 8.30
C ARG A 48 -1.34 9.42 7.44
N THR A 49 -2.54 9.77 6.99
CA THR A 49 -3.37 8.88 6.16
C THR A 49 -2.74 8.65 4.79
N LEU A 50 -2.19 9.70 4.17
CA LEU A 50 -1.46 9.57 2.91
C LEU A 50 -0.26 8.62 3.07
N ARG A 51 0.54 8.82 4.12
CA ARG A 51 1.70 7.96 4.39
C ARG A 51 1.31 6.49 4.57
N LEU A 52 0.30 6.20 5.38
CA LEU A 52 -0.17 4.83 5.61
C LEU A 52 -0.67 4.15 4.33
N ARG A 53 -1.37 4.90 3.46
CA ARG A 53 -1.84 4.37 2.18
C ARG A 53 -0.68 4.07 1.23
N THR A 54 0.32 4.95 1.18
CA THR A 54 1.53 4.71 0.37
C THR A 54 2.30 3.48 0.88
N GLU A 55 2.55 3.38 2.18
CA GLU A 55 3.24 2.23 2.78
C GLU A 55 2.51 0.92 2.47
N ARG A 56 1.18 0.92 2.59
CA ARG A 56 0.36 -0.24 2.25
C ARG A 56 0.46 -0.63 0.77
N ALA A 57 0.36 0.33 -0.14
CA ALA A 57 0.46 0.07 -1.57
C ALA A 57 1.85 -0.49 -1.95
N GLN A 58 2.91 0.01 -1.31
CA GLN A 58 4.28 -0.51 -1.49
C GLN A 58 4.42 -1.95 -0.99
N GLN A 59 3.81 -2.26 0.16
CA GLN A 59 3.79 -3.61 0.71
C GLN A 59 3.05 -4.58 -0.22
N GLU A 60 1.86 -4.20 -0.70
CA GLU A 60 1.06 -5.02 -1.62
C GLU A 60 1.83 -5.29 -2.93
N ALA A 61 2.52 -4.28 -3.48
CA ALA A 61 3.37 -4.46 -4.66
C ALA A 61 4.58 -5.39 -4.42
N ALA A 62 5.17 -5.34 -3.23
CA ALA A 62 6.27 -6.23 -2.85
C ALA A 62 5.79 -7.68 -2.69
N ASP A 63 4.65 -7.88 -2.03
CA ASP A 63 4.03 -9.20 -1.86
C ASP A 63 3.67 -9.82 -3.22
N ASP A 64 3.08 -9.04 -4.13
CA ASP A 64 2.78 -9.48 -5.50
C ASP A 64 4.04 -9.90 -6.25
N ALA A 65 5.14 -9.14 -6.13
CA ALA A 65 6.42 -9.50 -6.77
C ALA A 65 6.97 -10.83 -6.23
N VAL A 66 6.85 -11.08 -4.93
CA VAL A 66 7.23 -12.35 -4.28
C VAL A 66 6.36 -13.49 -4.80
N LEU A 67 5.03 -13.31 -4.86
CA LEU A 67 4.11 -14.32 -5.37
C LEU A 67 4.42 -14.69 -6.83
N HIS A 68 4.71 -13.71 -7.69
CA HIS A 68 5.12 -13.96 -9.07
C HIS A 68 6.48 -14.66 -9.18
N ALA A 69 7.42 -14.39 -8.27
CA ALA A 69 8.69 -15.11 -8.22
C ALA A 69 8.50 -16.58 -7.79
N VAL A 70 7.72 -16.83 -6.75
CA VAL A 70 7.38 -18.18 -6.27
C VAL A 70 6.63 -18.96 -7.35
N ALA A 71 5.64 -18.35 -7.99
CA ALA A 71 4.90 -18.96 -9.09
C ALA A 71 5.83 -19.41 -10.22
N ARG A 72 6.79 -18.58 -10.64
CA ARG A 72 7.77 -18.96 -11.68
C ARG A 72 8.61 -20.19 -11.30
N VAL A 73 8.96 -20.34 -10.03
CA VAL A 73 9.73 -21.51 -9.55
C VAL A 73 8.84 -22.75 -9.51
N LEU A 74 7.60 -22.63 -9.03
CA LEU A 74 6.71 -23.77 -8.80
C LEU A 74 5.97 -24.24 -10.06
N HIS A 75 5.68 -23.36 -11.02
CA HIS A 75 4.90 -23.72 -12.22
C HIS A 75 5.61 -24.73 -13.14
N GLY A 76 6.92 -24.92 -13.01
CA GLY A 76 7.68 -25.98 -13.69
C GLY A 76 7.97 -27.20 -12.81
N TRP A 77 7.54 -27.19 -11.55
CA TRP A 77 7.83 -28.24 -10.60
C TRP A 77 6.85 -29.41 -10.76
N THR A 78 7.36 -30.57 -11.17
CA THR A 78 6.67 -31.85 -11.06
C THR A 78 7.16 -32.56 -9.80
N PRO A 79 6.27 -32.99 -8.88
CA PRO A 79 6.68 -33.79 -7.73
C PRO A 79 7.43 -35.03 -8.18
N SER A 80 8.60 -35.30 -7.61
CA SER A 80 9.30 -36.56 -7.81
C SER A 80 8.45 -37.70 -7.23
N GLN A 81 8.02 -38.63 -8.08
CA GLN A 81 7.11 -39.74 -7.69
C GLN A 81 7.68 -40.69 -6.61
N GLY A 82 8.95 -40.52 -6.20
CA GLY A 82 9.64 -41.44 -5.30
C GLY A 82 9.45 -41.20 -3.79
N ILE A 83 8.75 -40.16 -3.34
CA ILE A 83 8.60 -39.89 -1.88
C ILE A 83 7.44 -40.65 -1.22
N LEU A 84 6.55 -41.28 -2.01
CA LEU A 84 5.46 -42.12 -1.50
C LEU A 84 5.79 -43.61 -1.43
N ASP A 85 7.01 -44.03 -1.78
CA ASP A 85 7.42 -45.45 -1.71
C ASP A 85 8.20 -45.79 -0.42
N LEU A 86 7.78 -45.22 0.71
CA LEU A 86 8.32 -45.52 2.05
C LEU A 86 7.45 -46.54 2.80
N GLY A 87 7.01 -47.61 2.11
CA GLY A 87 6.20 -48.65 2.75
C GLY A 87 6.00 -49.95 1.99
N GLY A 88 6.67 -50.16 0.85
CA GLY A 88 6.39 -51.27 -0.07
C GLY A 88 7.51 -52.30 -0.22
N SER A 89 8.13 -52.78 0.85
CA SER A 89 8.92 -54.02 0.75
C SER A 89 8.99 -54.77 2.09
N ALA A 90 7.94 -55.52 2.37
CA ALA A 90 8.01 -56.71 3.22
C ALA A 90 7.67 -57.91 2.32
N ALA A 91 8.71 -58.64 1.90
CA ALA A 91 8.63 -59.98 1.34
C ALA A 91 9.69 -60.83 2.03
#